data_AF-A0A417RP38-F1
#
_entry.id   AF-A0A417RP38-F1
#
_cell.length_a   1.000
_cell.length_b   1.000
_cell.length_c   1.000
_cell.angle_alpha   90.00
_cell.angle_beta   90.00
_cell.angle_gamma   90.00
#
_symmetry.space_group_name_H-M   'P 1'
#
loop_
_entity.id
_entity.type
_entity.pdbx_description
1 polymer ?
#
loop_
_entity_poly.entity_id
_entity_poly.type
_entity_poly.pdbx_seq_one_letter_code
_entity_poly.pdbx_strand_id
1 'polypeptide(L)'
;MGHCIHIDEIVWEKTLWRKFCKYAGRRDKRLVFPEEPVVVVQDTDTMLSDFEANVIVKKALSDFLDKKKPLKRYYSDDDQKCKLTINTQVYADTYLFLSLRLAILQTDEQATSEIDKHLLNIVLNYNQNYWHYYDFEERLADMLLTEGIKYKDIPVNEICGFIIQGLRSGKYVSVHLDEYYMDRKESQGEIHLVRENLIYGYNNEKREFYAFGFGQREKTETFIVTYDEMIPAFEKGRLFFFHGAGYLSMDGCYPLNYIQLATPKSFVLTGEYLRERISDFLNPKEGTVTPDDMQVYGAEVYDMILEELKGETTRETIDYRTFHLLWEHKKNVYRCLKEVQQREGIISEELVAKYQKVVNGFQGLRIVYMKEAGITERLIRTKKVHKICGLNERILEIFQREVEREKAVLQEIVIELR
;
A
#
# COMPACT_ATOMS: atom_id res chain seq x y z
N MET A 1 19.76 -27.92 8.16
CA MET A 1 18.61 -27.74 7.24
C MET A 1 19.01 -26.65 6.24
N GLY A 2 18.45 -26.54 5.03
CA GLY A 2 18.91 -25.56 4.04
C GLY A 2 17.80 -24.62 3.61
N HIS A 3 18.10 -23.33 3.48
CA HIS A 3 17.15 -22.33 2.96
C HIS A 3 17.29 -22.23 1.44
N CYS A 4 16.20 -22.45 0.72
CA CYS A 4 16.17 -22.41 -0.75
C CYS A 4 15.78 -21.02 -1.23
N ILE A 5 16.69 -20.33 -1.91
CA ILE A 5 16.48 -18.97 -2.42
C ILE A 5 16.48 -19.01 -3.95
N HIS A 6 15.34 -18.63 -4.54
CA HIS A 6 15.19 -18.46 -5.98
C HIS A 6 15.58 -17.03 -6.38
N ILE A 7 16.32 -16.88 -7.49
CA ILE A 7 16.75 -15.57 -8.01
C ILE A 7 16.15 -15.35 -9.40
N ASP A 8 14.85 -15.07 -9.42
CA ASP A 8 14.06 -14.91 -10.65
C ASP A 8 13.98 -13.45 -11.13
N GLU A 9 14.44 -12.49 -10.32
CA GLU A 9 14.37 -11.05 -10.64
C GLU A 9 15.38 -10.59 -11.72
N ILE A 10 16.28 -11.47 -12.16
CA ILE A 10 17.32 -11.21 -13.15
C ILE A 10 17.29 -12.28 -14.23
N VAL A 11 17.54 -11.85 -15.48
CA VAL A 11 17.79 -12.78 -16.58
C VAL A 11 19.19 -13.37 -16.46
N TRP A 12 19.25 -14.68 -16.24
CA TRP A 12 20.50 -15.43 -16.18
C TRP A 12 20.93 -15.87 -17.58
N GLU A 13 22.11 -15.43 -17.97
CA GLU A 13 22.86 -16.11 -19.02
C GLU A 13 23.70 -17.21 -18.37
N LYS A 14 23.80 -18.38 -19.01
CA LYS A 14 24.57 -19.54 -18.51
C LYS A 14 26.00 -19.18 -18.07
N THR A 15 26.64 -18.21 -18.72
CA THR A 15 27.99 -17.75 -18.34
C THR A 15 27.98 -16.81 -17.14
N LEU A 16 26.93 -16.02 -16.95
CA LEU A 16 26.75 -15.10 -15.83
C LEU A 16 26.46 -15.88 -14.54
N TRP A 17 25.55 -16.87 -14.59
CA TRP A 17 25.24 -17.73 -13.44
C TRP A 17 26.49 -18.43 -12.91
N ARG A 18 27.26 -19.09 -13.79
CA ARG A 18 28.53 -19.75 -13.41
C ARG A 18 29.54 -18.79 -12.76
N LYS A 19 29.63 -17.56 -13.26
CA LYS A 19 30.51 -16.52 -12.69
C LYS A 19 30.01 -16.11 -11.30
N PHE A 20 28.71 -15.98 -11.11
CA PHE A 20 28.08 -15.68 -9.83
C PHE A 20 28.33 -16.80 -8.82
N CYS A 21 28.06 -18.06 -9.14
CA CYS A 21 28.30 -19.19 -8.23
C CYS A 21 29.75 -19.24 -7.74
N LYS A 22 30.71 -19.04 -8.66
CA LYS A 22 32.15 -19.00 -8.33
C LYS A 22 32.49 -17.80 -7.44
N TYR A 23 31.86 -16.65 -7.66
CA TYR A 23 32.06 -15.45 -6.84
C TYR A 23 31.48 -15.64 -5.43
N ALA A 24 30.21 -16.04 -5.35
CA ALA A 24 29.47 -16.20 -4.11
C ALA A 24 30.04 -17.34 -3.24
N GLY A 25 30.33 -18.51 -3.80
CA GLY A 25 30.94 -19.64 -3.05
C GLY A 25 32.39 -19.43 -2.60
N ARG A 26 33.07 -18.40 -3.12
CA ARG A 26 34.35 -17.93 -2.56
C ARG A 26 34.16 -17.01 -1.36
N ARG A 27 33.05 -16.27 -1.33
CA ARG A 27 32.74 -15.29 -0.30
C ARG A 27 32.10 -15.91 0.93
N ASP A 28 31.19 -16.87 0.71
CA ASP A 28 30.51 -17.57 1.78
C ASP A 28 30.41 -19.06 1.43
N LYS A 29 30.96 -19.91 2.30
CA LYS A 29 31.04 -21.36 2.11
C LYS A 29 29.72 -22.08 2.36
N ARG A 30 28.76 -21.41 2.99
CA ARG A 30 27.41 -21.94 3.22
C ARG A 30 26.58 -21.97 1.93
N LEU A 31 26.99 -21.24 0.89
CA LEU A 31 26.24 -21.13 -0.36
C LEU A 31 26.51 -22.32 -1.29
N VAL A 32 25.45 -23.06 -1.59
CA VAL A 32 25.44 -24.19 -2.53
C VAL A 32 24.54 -23.85 -3.72
N PHE A 33 24.92 -24.30 -4.91
CA PHE A 33 24.27 -23.96 -6.17
C PHE A 33 23.80 -25.23 -6.87
N PRO A 34 22.65 -25.81 -6.47
CA PRO A 34 22.18 -27.08 -7.01
C PRO A 34 21.80 -26.96 -8.49
N GLU A 35 21.13 -25.87 -8.87
CA GLU A 35 20.69 -25.59 -10.23
C GLU A 35 20.48 -24.09 -10.44
N GLU A 36 20.38 -23.64 -11.69
CA GLU A 36 20.02 -22.26 -12.04
C GLU A 36 18.49 -22.09 -11.96
N PRO A 37 17.94 -21.03 -11.31
CA PRO A 37 18.59 -19.91 -10.62
C PRO A 37 18.55 -20.04 -9.08
N VAL A 38 18.80 -21.24 -8.55
CA VAL A 38 18.60 -21.60 -7.14
C VAL A 38 19.89 -21.53 -6.33
N VAL A 39 19.83 -20.91 -5.16
CA VAL A 39 20.89 -20.90 -4.16
C VAL A 39 20.38 -21.49 -2.86
N VAL A 40 21.10 -22.47 -2.32
CA VAL A 40 20.82 -23.05 -1.01
C VAL A 40 21.81 -22.49 0.00
N VAL A 41 21.31 -21.88 1.06
CA VAL A 41 22.12 -21.49 2.23
C VAL A 41 22.11 -22.65 3.21
N GLN A 42 23.25 -23.32 3.37
CA GLN A 42 23.42 -24.38 4.37
C GLN A 42 23.43 -23.76 5.77
N ASP A 43 22.47 -24.18 6.59
CA ASP A 43 22.45 -23.89 8.01
C ASP A 43 22.83 -25.15 8.78
N THR A 44 24.05 -25.15 9.33
CA THR A 44 24.58 -26.29 10.07
C THR A 44 24.35 -26.18 11.58
N ASP A 45 24.24 -24.97 12.15
CA ASP A 45 24.14 -24.77 13.62
C ASP A 45 23.55 -23.40 14.06
N THR A 46 23.10 -22.55 13.13
CA THR A 46 22.78 -21.14 13.39
C THR A 46 21.36 -20.88 12.95
N MET A 47 20.34 -21.15 13.78
CA MET A 47 18.89 -20.91 13.56
C MET A 47 18.56 -19.73 12.61
N LEU A 48 18.80 -19.90 11.32
CA LEU A 48 18.80 -18.82 10.34
C LEU A 48 17.34 -18.68 9.90
N SER A 49 16.86 -17.46 9.86
CA SER A 49 15.57 -17.19 9.23
C SER A 49 15.69 -17.18 7.70
N ASP A 50 14.59 -17.46 7.01
CA ASP A 50 14.51 -17.29 5.54
C ASP A 50 14.87 -15.86 5.11
N PHE A 51 14.55 -14.88 5.96
CA PHE A 51 14.91 -13.48 5.76
C PHE A 51 16.43 -13.28 5.78
N GLU A 52 17.13 -13.80 6.79
CA GLU A 52 18.58 -13.69 6.88
C GLU A 52 19.29 -14.44 5.75
N ALA A 53 18.79 -15.62 5.38
CA ALA A 53 19.27 -16.36 4.23
C ALA A 53 19.14 -15.55 2.93
N ASN A 54 17.98 -14.90 2.70
CA ASN A 54 17.78 -13.98 1.59
C ASN A 54 18.80 -12.84 1.61
N VAL A 55 18.99 -12.17 2.75
CA VAL A 55 19.96 -11.06 2.88
C VAL A 55 21.37 -11.50 2.49
N ILE A 56 21.83 -12.69 2.92
CA ILE A 56 23.16 -13.21 2.57
C ILE A 56 23.30 -13.37 1.05
N VAL A 57 22.32 -14.03 0.41
CA VAL A 57 22.35 -14.30 -1.04
C VAL A 57 22.27 -13.00 -1.84
N LYS A 58 21.32 -12.13 -1.52
CA LYS A 58 21.06 -10.89 -2.28
C LYS A 58 22.19 -9.86 -2.09
N LYS A 59 22.85 -9.82 -0.94
CA LYS A 59 24.08 -9.02 -0.75
C LYS A 59 25.24 -9.52 -1.62
N ALA A 60 25.48 -10.83 -1.67
CA ALA A 60 26.51 -11.40 -2.54
C ALA A 60 26.22 -11.12 -4.03
N LEU A 61 24.95 -11.19 -4.42
CA LEU A 61 24.48 -10.89 -5.77
C LEU A 61 24.65 -9.41 -6.12
N SER A 62 24.22 -8.50 -5.23
CA SER A 62 24.38 -7.06 -5.39
C SER A 62 25.85 -6.68 -5.65
N ASP A 63 26.77 -7.15 -4.81
CA ASP A 63 28.21 -6.90 -4.98
C ASP A 63 28.79 -7.51 -6.27
N PHE A 64 28.24 -8.64 -6.72
CA PHE A 64 28.65 -9.27 -7.97
C PHE A 64 28.21 -8.44 -9.18
N LEU A 65 26.95 -7.97 -9.17
CA LEU A 65 26.38 -7.17 -10.24
C LEU A 65 27.06 -5.82 -10.35
N ASP A 66 27.39 -5.15 -9.24
CA ASP A 66 28.13 -3.88 -9.28
C ASP A 66 29.47 -4.00 -10.03
N LYS A 67 30.11 -5.17 -9.97
CA LYS A 67 31.37 -5.46 -10.67
C LYS A 67 31.19 -5.89 -12.12
N LYS A 68 30.05 -6.49 -12.48
CA LYS A 68 29.84 -7.15 -13.78
C LYS A 68 28.87 -6.44 -14.70
N LYS A 69 27.91 -5.72 -14.14
CA LYS A 69 26.89 -4.91 -14.79
C LYS A 69 26.78 -3.58 -14.04
N PRO A 70 27.83 -2.74 -14.07
CA PRO A 70 27.80 -1.47 -13.36
C PRO A 70 26.63 -0.61 -13.84
N LEU A 71 26.01 0.10 -12.90
CA LEU A 71 24.93 1.01 -13.21
C LEU A 71 25.44 2.16 -14.07
N LYS A 72 24.66 2.51 -15.09
CA LYS A 72 24.99 3.57 -16.04
C LYS A 72 23.98 4.70 -15.88
N ARG A 73 24.41 5.92 -16.18
CA ARG A 73 23.50 7.05 -16.31
C ARG A 73 22.60 6.86 -17.52
N TYR A 74 21.32 7.17 -17.35
CA TYR A 74 20.37 7.27 -18.44
C TYR A 74 20.42 8.68 -19.05
N TYR A 75 20.37 8.71 -20.39
CA TYR A 75 20.28 9.91 -21.21
C TYR A 75 19.12 9.73 -22.18
N SER A 76 18.28 10.76 -22.29
CA SER A 76 17.28 10.84 -23.35
C SER A 76 17.88 11.60 -24.54
N ASP A 77 17.47 11.24 -25.75
CA ASP A 77 17.90 11.88 -26.99
C ASP A 77 17.11 13.17 -27.31
N ASP A 78 16.14 13.53 -26.46
CA ASP A 78 15.29 14.71 -26.63
C ASP A 78 15.05 15.45 -25.30
N ASP A 79 14.46 16.65 -25.39
CA ASP A 79 14.15 17.53 -24.25
C ASP A 79 12.66 17.50 -23.86
N GLN A 80 11.93 16.46 -24.28
CA GLN A 80 10.49 16.35 -24.05
C GLN A 80 10.13 16.33 -22.57
N LYS A 81 8.89 16.75 -22.32
CA LYS A 81 8.30 16.84 -20.99
C LYS A 81 6.88 16.33 -21.06
N CYS A 82 6.48 15.54 -20.08
CA CYS A 82 5.10 15.10 -19.90
C CYS A 82 4.73 15.26 -18.44
N LYS A 83 3.50 15.68 -18.17
CA LYS A 83 2.95 15.73 -16.82
C LYS A 83 1.45 15.48 -16.89
N LEU A 84 1.05 14.29 -16.48
CA LEU A 84 -0.35 13.92 -16.31
C LEU A 84 -0.91 14.60 -15.05
N THR A 85 -2.22 14.80 -15.01
CA THR A 85 -2.88 15.38 -13.83
C THR A 85 -2.94 14.33 -12.73
N ILE A 86 -2.80 14.72 -11.47
CA ILE A 86 -3.12 13.88 -10.31
C ILE A 86 -3.86 14.72 -9.27
N ASN A 87 -4.67 14.08 -8.44
CA ASN A 87 -5.24 14.69 -7.25
C ASN A 87 -4.46 14.26 -6.02
N THR A 88 -3.76 15.20 -5.37
CA THR A 88 -2.95 14.89 -4.19
C THR A 88 -3.76 14.88 -2.89
N GLN A 89 -5.01 15.36 -2.92
CA GLN A 89 -5.93 15.37 -1.77
C GLN A 89 -6.91 14.21 -1.92
N VAL A 90 -6.38 13.01 -1.72
CA VAL A 90 -7.15 11.78 -1.87
C VAL A 90 -8.11 11.55 -0.72
N TYR A 91 -9.19 10.81 -0.98
CA TYR A 91 -10.21 10.51 0.04
C TYR A 91 -9.73 9.58 1.15
N ALA A 92 -8.75 8.73 0.86
CA ALA A 92 -8.13 7.83 1.82
C ALA A 92 -6.63 7.66 1.50
N ASP A 93 -5.79 7.77 2.52
CA ASP A 93 -4.34 7.61 2.45
C ASP A 93 -3.76 6.61 3.47
N THR A 94 -4.61 5.87 4.21
CA THR A 94 -4.16 4.80 5.13
C THR A 94 -3.22 3.80 4.47
N TYR A 95 -3.52 3.42 3.22
CA TYR A 95 -2.70 2.49 2.45
C TYR A 95 -2.16 3.15 1.18
N LEU A 96 -0.87 2.90 0.92
CA LEU A 96 -0.19 3.47 -0.23
C LEU A 96 -0.86 3.05 -1.54
N PHE A 97 -1.10 1.74 -1.74
CA PHE A 97 -1.74 1.20 -2.95
C PHE A 97 -3.10 1.85 -3.24
N LEU A 98 -3.88 2.17 -2.18
CA LEU A 98 -5.17 2.84 -2.30
C LEU A 98 -4.99 4.30 -2.69
N SER A 99 -4.11 5.01 -1.98
CA SER A 99 -3.85 6.44 -2.21
C SER A 99 -3.36 6.74 -3.62
N LEU A 100 -2.50 5.87 -4.20
CA LEU A 100 -1.96 6.07 -5.55
C LEU A 100 -3.07 5.91 -6.61
N ARG A 101 -3.97 4.95 -6.43
CA ARG A 101 -5.13 4.76 -7.32
C ARG A 101 -6.10 5.92 -7.23
N LEU A 102 -6.41 6.37 -6.01
CA LEU A 102 -7.28 7.52 -5.78
C LEU A 102 -6.69 8.80 -6.39
N ALA A 103 -5.37 8.98 -6.34
CA ALA A 103 -4.72 10.13 -6.96
C ALA A 103 -4.89 10.18 -8.48
N ILE A 104 -5.08 9.04 -9.14
CA ILE A 104 -5.42 8.94 -10.56
C ILE A 104 -6.93 9.12 -10.76
N LEU A 105 -7.75 8.34 -10.05
CA LEU A 105 -9.21 8.30 -10.23
C LEU A 105 -9.87 9.64 -9.93
N GLN A 106 -9.41 10.37 -8.91
CA GLN A 106 -9.95 11.67 -8.53
C GLN A 106 -9.51 12.84 -9.44
N THR A 107 -8.93 12.53 -10.61
CA THR A 107 -8.68 13.50 -11.70
C THR A 107 -9.82 13.58 -12.69
N ASP A 108 -10.71 12.59 -12.69
CA ASP A 108 -11.87 12.50 -13.54
C ASP A 108 -13.15 12.57 -12.70
N GLU A 109 -14.11 13.39 -13.12
CA GLU A 109 -15.33 13.66 -12.35
C GLU A 109 -16.24 12.43 -12.28
N GLN A 110 -16.34 11.65 -13.36
CA GLN A 110 -17.18 10.45 -13.41
C GLN A 110 -16.58 9.34 -12.53
N ALA A 111 -15.27 9.13 -12.61
CA ALA A 111 -14.57 8.21 -11.72
C ALA A 111 -14.69 8.67 -10.26
N THR A 112 -14.59 9.97 -10.00
CA THR A 112 -14.79 10.53 -8.64
C THR A 112 -16.16 10.18 -8.09
N SER A 113 -17.22 10.34 -8.88
CA SER A 113 -18.56 9.96 -8.42
C SER A 113 -18.67 8.45 -8.18
N GLU A 114 -18.09 7.63 -9.06
CA GLU A 114 -18.12 6.17 -8.90
C GLU A 114 -17.35 5.67 -7.65
N ILE A 115 -16.29 6.37 -7.20
CA ILE A 115 -15.58 6.07 -5.95
C ILE A 115 -16.53 6.07 -4.73
N ASP A 116 -17.60 6.88 -4.75
CA ASP A 116 -18.55 7.00 -3.63
C ASP A 116 -19.28 5.70 -3.30
N LYS A 117 -19.34 4.77 -4.26
CA LYS A 117 -19.86 3.41 -4.04
C LYS A 117 -18.98 2.57 -3.11
N HIS A 118 -17.68 2.83 -3.14
CA HIS A 118 -16.63 1.89 -2.73
C HIS A 118 -16.02 2.22 -1.37
N LEU A 119 -16.24 3.42 -0.84
CA LEU A 119 -15.65 3.88 0.43
C LEU A 119 -16.66 3.97 1.59
N LEU A 120 -17.86 3.41 1.42
CA LEU A 120 -18.95 3.42 2.41
C LEU A 120 -19.01 2.18 3.31
N ASN A 121 -18.22 1.15 3.03
CA ASN A 121 -18.18 -0.07 3.83
C ASN A 121 -16.73 -0.50 4.10
N ILE A 122 -16.53 -1.30 5.14
CA ILE A 122 -15.23 -1.84 5.56
C ILE A 122 -15.31 -3.36 5.68
N VAL A 123 -14.15 -4.00 5.61
CA VAL A 123 -14.00 -5.45 5.69
C VAL A 123 -12.76 -5.80 6.50
N LEU A 124 -12.87 -6.86 7.31
CA LEU A 124 -11.75 -7.60 7.86
C LEU A 124 -11.52 -8.83 6.96
N ASN A 125 -10.36 -8.94 6.33
CA ASN A 125 -9.87 -10.16 5.67
C ASN A 125 -8.68 -10.70 6.48
N TYR A 126 -8.94 -11.63 7.39
CA TYR A 126 -7.91 -12.24 8.22
C TYR A 126 -7.44 -13.56 7.63
N ASN A 127 -6.14 -13.66 7.38
CA ASN A 127 -5.44 -14.92 7.22
C ASN A 127 -4.07 -14.76 7.88
N GLN A 128 -3.56 -15.77 8.56
CA GLN A 128 -2.25 -15.68 9.25
C GLN A 128 -1.07 -15.28 8.34
N ASN A 129 -1.22 -15.47 7.02
CA ASN A 129 -0.21 -15.11 6.03
C ASN A 129 -0.38 -13.70 5.44
N TYR A 130 -1.45 -12.99 5.79
CA TYR A 130 -1.72 -11.66 5.27
C TYR A 130 -0.94 -10.58 6.02
N TRP A 131 -0.65 -9.50 5.30
CA TRP A 131 0.12 -8.36 5.82
C TRP A 131 -0.77 -7.20 6.28
N HIS A 132 -2.02 -7.18 5.80
CA HIS A 132 -3.07 -6.20 6.09
C HIS A 132 -4.37 -6.96 6.27
N TYR A 133 -5.18 -6.50 7.23
CA TYR A 133 -6.38 -7.21 7.64
C TYR A 133 -7.63 -6.37 7.46
N TYR A 134 -7.55 -5.06 7.64
CA TYR A 134 -8.70 -4.16 7.53
C TYR A 134 -8.61 -3.35 6.26
N ASP A 135 -9.67 -3.33 5.46
CA ASP A 135 -9.74 -2.59 4.21
C ASP A 135 -11.12 -1.96 4.02
N PHE A 136 -11.23 -1.07 3.01
CA PHE A 136 -12.53 -0.71 2.46
C PHE A 136 -13.09 -1.87 1.64
N GLU A 137 -14.41 -2.03 1.56
CA GLU A 137 -15.05 -2.92 0.58
C GLU A 137 -15.03 -2.28 -0.83
N GLU A 138 -13.83 -1.98 -1.31
CA GLU A 138 -13.57 -1.19 -2.51
C GLU A 138 -13.40 -2.06 -3.78
N ARG A 139 -13.69 -1.47 -4.94
CA ARG A 139 -13.45 -2.09 -6.27
C ARG A 139 -12.83 -1.11 -7.27
N LEU A 140 -11.94 -0.26 -6.79
CA LEU A 140 -11.22 0.74 -7.57
C LEU A 140 -10.32 0.11 -8.65
N ALA A 141 -9.90 -1.15 -8.46
CA ALA A 141 -9.18 -1.90 -9.49
C ALA A 141 -10.02 -2.08 -10.77
N ASP A 142 -11.34 -2.22 -10.66
CA ASP A 142 -12.24 -2.36 -11.82
C ASP A 142 -12.33 -1.05 -12.64
N MET A 143 -11.93 0.07 -12.05
CA MET A 143 -11.93 1.40 -12.66
C MET A 143 -10.61 1.73 -13.36
N LEU A 144 -9.64 0.82 -13.34
CA LEU A 144 -8.31 1.02 -13.89
C LEU A 144 -7.94 -0.11 -14.85
N LEU A 145 -7.35 0.25 -15.98
CA LEU A 145 -6.68 -0.69 -16.87
C LEU A 145 -5.20 -0.75 -16.47
N THR A 146 -4.75 -1.91 -16.02
CA THR A 146 -3.37 -2.12 -15.55
C THR A 146 -2.62 -3.14 -16.39
N GLU A 147 -1.41 -2.78 -16.80
CA GLU A 147 -0.49 -3.66 -17.53
C GLU A 147 0.81 -3.78 -16.72
N GLY A 148 1.05 -4.95 -16.15
CA GLY A 148 2.18 -5.21 -15.27
C GLY A 148 3.40 -5.79 -15.99
N ILE A 149 4.60 -5.34 -15.61
CA ILE A 149 5.89 -5.79 -16.15
C ILE A 149 6.74 -6.36 -15.02
N LYS A 150 7.23 -7.60 -15.15
CA LYS A 150 8.08 -8.25 -14.14
C LYS A 150 9.53 -7.74 -14.22
N TYR A 151 10.28 -7.87 -13.13
CA TYR A 151 11.68 -7.42 -13.05
C TYR A 151 12.57 -8.01 -14.16
N LYS A 152 12.40 -9.31 -14.46
CA LYS A 152 13.17 -10.01 -15.48
C LYS A 152 12.96 -9.45 -16.90
N ASP A 153 11.81 -8.81 -17.15
CA ASP A 153 11.45 -8.27 -18.45
C ASP A 153 11.96 -6.83 -18.64
N ILE A 154 12.56 -6.24 -17.59
CA ILE A 154 13.15 -4.90 -17.62
C ILE A 154 14.68 -5.02 -17.57
N PRO A 155 15.37 -4.81 -18.71
CA PRO A 155 16.83 -4.85 -18.75
C PRO A 155 17.47 -3.85 -17.79
N VAL A 156 18.66 -4.22 -17.30
CA VAL A 156 19.41 -3.40 -16.32
C VAL A 156 19.71 -2.01 -16.92
N ASN A 157 19.42 -0.95 -16.16
CA ASN A 157 19.55 0.46 -16.52
C ASN A 157 18.47 1.01 -17.49
N GLU A 158 17.49 0.22 -17.92
CA GLU A 158 16.49 0.66 -18.90
C GLU A 158 15.19 1.18 -18.26
N ILE A 159 15.05 1.13 -16.94
CA ILE A 159 13.82 1.51 -16.22
C ILE A 159 13.30 2.89 -16.59
N CYS A 160 14.17 3.88 -16.74
CA CYS A 160 13.77 5.24 -17.14
C CYS A 160 13.07 5.25 -18.49
N GLY A 161 13.55 4.46 -19.46
CA GLY A 161 12.95 4.33 -20.78
C GLY A 161 11.53 3.74 -20.74
N PHE A 162 11.34 2.69 -19.92
CA PHE A 162 10.02 2.09 -19.70
C PHE A 162 9.04 3.10 -19.08
N ILE A 163 9.46 3.84 -18.04
CA ILE A 163 8.62 4.87 -17.41
C ILE A 163 8.24 5.96 -18.43
N ILE A 164 9.21 6.48 -19.20
CA ILE A 164 8.97 7.51 -20.22
C ILE A 164 8.02 6.99 -21.31
N GLN A 165 8.17 5.74 -21.76
CA GLN A 165 7.28 5.12 -22.74
C GLN A 165 5.83 5.06 -22.25
N GLY A 166 5.61 4.62 -21.00
CA GLY A 166 4.30 4.60 -20.37
C GLY A 166 3.65 5.99 -20.38
N LEU A 167 4.38 6.99 -19.89
CA LEU A 167 3.92 8.37 -19.81
C LEU A 167 3.65 9.00 -21.18
N ARG A 168 4.46 8.69 -22.20
CA ARG A 168 4.25 9.14 -23.60
C ARG A 168 2.97 8.53 -24.21
N SER A 169 2.60 7.34 -23.77
CA SER A 169 1.34 6.70 -24.19
C SER A 169 0.11 7.20 -23.43
N GLY A 170 0.25 8.23 -22.58
CA GLY A 170 -0.84 8.76 -21.77
C GLY A 170 -1.21 7.90 -20.57
N LYS A 171 -0.38 6.91 -20.22
CA LYS A 171 -0.56 6.04 -19.05
C LYS A 171 0.25 6.56 -17.87
N TYR A 172 -0.30 6.48 -16.67
CA TYR A 172 0.46 6.63 -15.44
C TYR A 172 1.38 5.43 -15.24
N VAL A 173 2.42 5.57 -14.42
CA VAL A 173 3.35 4.47 -14.12
C VAL A 173 3.46 4.30 -12.62
N SER A 174 3.06 3.15 -12.10
CA SER A 174 3.44 2.73 -10.75
C SER A 174 4.76 1.99 -10.83
N VAL A 175 5.72 2.31 -9.95
CA VAL A 175 7.02 1.67 -9.88
C VAL A 175 7.47 1.46 -8.42
N HIS A 176 8.04 0.30 -8.14
CA HIS A 176 8.61 -0.02 -6.83
C HIS A 176 10.06 0.42 -6.77
N LEU A 177 10.37 1.30 -5.82
CA LEU A 177 11.68 1.91 -5.65
C LEU A 177 12.19 1.69 -4.24
N ASP A 178 13.47 1.41 -4.12
CA ASP A 178 14.18 1.34 -2.85
C ASP A 178 14.54 2.74 -2.36
N GLU A 179 13.86 3.16 -1.30
CA GLU A 179 14.02 4.48 -0.72
C GLU A 179 15.44 4.73 -0.16
N TYR A 180 16.23 3.68 0.07
CA TYR A 180 17.65 3.81 0.45
C TYR A 180 18.44 4.72 -0.51
N TYR A 181 18.06 4.72 -1.79
CA TYR A 181 18.77 5.42 -2.87
C TYR A 181 18.07 6.70 -3.34
N MET A 182 17.03 7.15 -2.64
CA MET A 182 16.24 8.33 -3.02
C MET A 182 16.49 9.47 -2.04
N ASP A 183 16.84 10.65 -2.56
CA ASP A 183 17.00 11.84 -1.73
C ASP A 183 15.68 12.18 -1.03
N ARG A 184 15.79 12.75 0.17
CA ARG A 184 14.67 13.27 0.97
C ARG A 184 13.72 12.19 1.51
N LYS A 185 14.00 10.90 1.30
CA LYS A 185 13.34 9.80 2.02
C LYS A 185 14.00 9.59 3.38
N GLU A 186 13.20 9.21 4.38
CA GLU A 186 13.70 9.03 5.74
C GLU A 186 14.62 7.81 5.91
N SER A 187 14.51 6.84 5.01
CA SER A 187 15.29 5.60 4.96
C SER A 187 16.59 5.73 4.16
N GLN A 188 16.83 6.88 3.52
CA GLN A 188 17.97 7.15 2.66
C GLN A 188 19.29 6.84 3.38
N GLY A 189 20.10 5.95 2.79
CA GLY A 189 21.40 5.57 3.34
C GLY A 189 21.37 4.76 4.65
N GLU A 190 20.19 4.54 5.25
CA GLU A 190 20.04 3.86 6.54
C GLU A 190 19.56 2.41 6.36
N ILE A 191 18.44 2.20 5.67
CA ILE A 191 17.80 0.88 5.53
C ILE A 191 17.21 0.68 4.12
N HIS A 192 17.28 -0.55 3.61
CA HIS A 192 16.55 -0.94 2.42
C HIS A 192 15.05 -0.93 2.73
N LEU A 193 14.28 -0.23 1.90
CA LEU A 193 12.82 -0.16 2.02
C LEU A 193 12.22 0.12 0.64
N VAL A 194 11.70 -0.94 0.03
CA VAL A 194 11.09 -0.91 -1.29
C VAL A 194 9.60 -0.60 -1.16
N ARG A 195 9.17 0.49 -1.80
CA ARG A 195 7.78 0.94 -1.81
C ARG A 195 7.32 1.33 -3.20
N GLU A 196 6.02 1.21 -3.41
CA GLU A 196 5.33 1.65 -4.62
C GLU A 196 5.32 3.19 -4.71
N ASN A 197 5.58 3.74 -5.88
CA ASN A 197 5.50 5.18 -6.14
C ASN A 197 4.78 5.40 -7.48
N LEU A 198 3.88 6.39 -7.51
CA LEU A 198 3.21 6.82 -8.74
C LEU A 198 4.08 7.84 -9.46
N ILE A 199 4.56 7.51 -10.66
CA ILE A 199 5.19 8.45 -11.58
C ILE A 199 4.12 8.96 -12.54
N TYR A 200 3.95 10.26 -12.56
CA TYR A 200 2.90 10.93 -13.35
C TYR A 200 3.48 11.95 -14.34
N GLY A 201 4.80 12.09 -14.42
CA GLY A 201 5.43 12.92 -15.42
C GLY A 201 6.95 12.82 -15.44
N TYR A 202 7.56 13.43 -16.45
CA TYR A 202 9.00 13.51 -16.63
C TYR A 202 9.40 14.83 -17.27
N ASN A 203 10.67 15.19 -17.10
CA ASN A 203 11.33 16.30 -17.76
C ASN A 203 12.73 15.87 -18.20
N ASN A 204 12.92 15.61 -19.50
CA ASN A 204 14.18 15.11 -20.03
C ASN A 204 15.31 16.14 -19.96
N GLU A 205 15.00 17.43 -20.16
CA GLU A 205 15.96 18.53 -20.02
C GLU A 205 16.60 18.54 -18.62
N LYS A 206 15.77 18.34 -17.58
CA LYS A 206 16.23 18.30 -16.19
C LYS A 206 16.66 16.92 -15.71
N ARG A 207 16.36 15.85 -16.46
CA ARG A 207 16.56 14.44 -16.08
C ARG A 207 15.82 14.09 -14.79
N GLU A 208 14.54 14.46 -14.73
CA GLU A 208 13.69 14.35 -13.55
C GLU A 208 12.37 13.64 -13.85
N PHE A 209 11.88 12.87 -12.88
CA PHE A 209 10.53 12.34 -12.81
C PHE A 209 9.72 13.07 -11.75
N TYR A 210 8.44 13.30 -12.03
CA TYR A 210 7.46 13.76 -11.06
C TYR A 210 6.77 12.55 -10.42
N ALA A 211 6.90 12.42 -9.11
CA ALA A 211 6.40 11.27 -8.35
C ALA A 211 5.40 11.69 -7.26
N PHE A 212 4.54 10.76 -6.89
CA PHE A 212 3.61 10.84 -5.77
C PHE A 212 3.66 9.55 -4.96
N GLY A 213 3.67 9.65 -3.63
CA GLY A 213 3.76 8.52 -2.72
C GLY A 213 4.14 8.97 -1.31
N PHE A 214 4.49 8.04 -0.43
CA PHE A 214 4.93 8.39 0.92
C PHE A 214 6.28 9.10 0.89
N GLY A 215 6.30 10.36 1.31
CA GLY A 215 7.51 11.12 1.56
C GLY A 215 7.91 11.06 3.04
N GLN A 216 8.24 12.21 3.63
CA GLN A 216 8.66 12.24 5.03
C GLN A 216 7.47 12.02 5.98
N ARG A 217 7.73 11.36 7.12
CA ARG A 217 6.75 11.06 8.17
C ARG A 217 5.53 10.25 7.68
N GLU A 218 5.72 9.38 6.70
CA GLU A 218 4.65 8.57 6.06
C GLU A 218 3.49 9.41 5.50
N LYS A 219 3.74 10.67 5.13
CA LYS A 219 2.73 11.50 4.48
C LYS A 219 2.79 11.32 2.98
N THR A 220 1.62 11.21 2.35
CA THR A 220 1.54 11.25 0.89
C THR A 220 1.87 12.65 0.40
N GLU A 221 2.84 12.77 -0.50
CA GLU A 221 3.23 14.04 -1.10
C GLU A 221 3.80 13.86 -2.50
N THR A 222 3.90 14.95 -3.25
CA THR A 222 4.61 14.97 -4.52
C THR A 222 6.07 15.29 -4.31
N PHE A 223 6.95 14.60 -5.01
CA PHE A 223 8.39 14.84 -4.98
C PHE A 223 9.01 14.58 -6.35
N ILE A 224 10.29 14.91 -6.47
CA ILE A 224 11.09 14.69 -7.67
C ILE A 224 11.99 13.48 -7.46
N VAL A 225 12.14 12.67 -8.49
CA VAL A 225 13.14 11.59 -8.55
C VAL A 225 13.99 11.85 -9.79
N THR A 226 15.27 12.11 -9.60
CA THR A 226 16.21 12.27 -10.73
C THR A 226 16.46 10.92 -11.40
N TYR A 227 16.91 10.94 -12.65
CA TYR A 227 17.25 9.70 -13.38
C TYR A 227 18.43 8.97 -12.71
N ASP A 228 19.32 9.72 -12.06
CA ASP A 228 20.47 9.16 -11.36
C ASP A 228 20.07 8.46 -10.04
N GLU A 229 18.94 8.84 -9.43
CA GLU A 229 18.35 8.13 -8.28
C GLU A 229 17.46 6.96 -8.71
N MET A 230 16.68 7.14 -9.78
CA MET A 230 15.71 6.14 -10.29
C MET A 230 16.39 4.80 -10.58
N ILE A 231 17.55 4.83 -11.23
CA ILE A 231 18.28 3.63 -11.64
C ILE A 231 18.72 2.80 -10.43
N PRO A 232 19.55 3.31 -9.49
CA PRO A 232 19.93 2.52 -8.32
C PRO A 232 18.74 2.15 -7.43
N ALA A 233 17.74 3.04 -7.25
CA ALA A 233 16.55 2.72 -6.46
C ALA A 233 15.77 1.53 -7.03
N PHE A 234 15.63 1.43 -8.36
CA PHE A 234 14.97 0.28 -9.00
C PHE A 234 15.88 -0.96 -9.06
N GLU A 235 17.14 -0.81 -9.48
CA GLU A 235 18.08 -1.91 -9.70
C GLU A 235 18.54 -2.58 -8.41
N LYS A 236 18.53 -1.84 -7.29
CA LYS A 236 18.76 -2.41 -5.96
C LYS A 236 17.45 -2.84 -5.33
N GLY A 237 16.36 -2.11 -5.55
CA GLY A 237 15.02 -2.50 -5.14
C GLY A 237 14.60 -3.88 -5.66
N ARG A 238 14.97 -4.24 -6.89
CA ARG A 238 14.71 -5.60 -7.42
C ARG A 238 15.38 -6.73 -6.65
N LEU A 239 16.50 -6.45 -5.97
CA LEU A 239 17.24 -7.44 -5.17
C LEU A 239 16.71 -7.51 -3.74
N PHE A 240 16.23 -6.37 -3.22
CA PHE A 240 15.84 -6.20 -1.83
C PHE A 240 14.33 -5.98 -1.66
N PHE A 241 13.50 -6.32 -2.64
CA PHE A 241 12.05 -6.08 -2.59
C PHE A 241 11.37 -6.71 -1.37
N PHE A 242 11.91 -7.81 -0.84
CA PHE A 242 11.41 -8.43 0.40
C PHE A 242 11.49 -7.48 1.62
N HIS A 243 12.32 -6.44 1.56
CA HIS A 243 12.24 -5.29 2.44
C HIS A 243 11.14 -4.32 2.01
N GLY A 244 9.88 -4.61 2.34
CA GLY A 244 8.79 -3.65 2.14
C GLY A 244 7.78 -4.00 1.05
N ALA A 245 8.21 -4.72 0.02
CA ALA A 245 7.38 -5.13 -1.12
C ALA A 245 7.43 -6.65 -1.38
N GLY A 246 7.53 -7.46 -0.33
CA GLY A 246 7.66 -8.93 -0.43
C GLY A 246 6.57 -9.61 -1.26
N TYR A 247 5.36 -9.02 -1.31
CA TYR A 247 4.26 -9.47 -2.16
C TYR A 247 4.60 -9.50 -3.66
N LEU A 248 5.66 -8.82 -4.11
CA LEU A 248 6.12 -8.90 -5.50
C LEU A 248 6.59 -10.32 -5.92
N SER A 249 6.80 -11.24 -4.96
CA SER A 249 7.01 -12.65 -5.26
C SER A 249 5.73 -13.40 -5.65
N MET A 250 4.55 -12.80 -5.45
CA MET A 250 3.26 -13.40 -5.77
C MET A 250 2.90 -13.20 -7.25
N ASP A 251 2.12 -14.14 -7.80
CA ASP A 251 1.53 -13.98 -9.11
C ASP A 251 0.58 -12.79 -9.16
N GLY A 252 0.50 -12.12 -10.30
CA GLY A 252 -0.30 -10.89 -10.47
C GLY A 252 0.27 -9.63 -9.82
N CYS A 253 1.36 -9.72 -9.05
CA CYS A 253 2.07 -8.56 -8.49
C CYS A 253 3.25 -8.16 -9.37
N TYR A 254 3.38 -6.87 -9.72
CA TYR A 254 4.41 -6.40 -10.65
C TYR A 254 5.15 -5.18 -10.10
N PRO A 255 6.48 -5.12 -10.26
CA PRO A 255 7.29 -4.00 -9.81
C PRO A 255 7.05 -2.72 -10.62
N LEU A 256 6.61 -2.85 -11.87
CA LEU A 256 6.20 -1.74 -12.71
C LEU A 256 4.82 -2.05 -13.30
N ASN A 257 3.91 -1.07 -13.23
CA ASN A 257 2.59 -1.15 -13.85
C ASN A 257 2.36 0.11 -14.67
N TYR A 258 1.91 -0.04 -15.91
CA TYR A 258 1.24 1.04 -16.63
C TYR A 258 -0.23 1.06 -16.24
N ILE A 259 -0.74 2.25 -15.90
CA ILE A 259 -2.08 2.44 -15.37
C ILE A 259 -2.81 3.47 -16.22
N GLN A 260 -4.02 3.15 -16.64
CA GLN A 260 -4.90 4.07 -17.33
C GLN A 260 -6.29 4.01 -16.68
N LEU A 261 -7.03 5.13 -16.72
CA LEU A 261 -8.44 5.11 -16.36
C LEU A 261 -9.19 4.17 -17.32
N ALA A 262 -9.94 3.22 -16.76
CA ALA A 262 -11.00 2.57 -17.53
C ALA A 262 -12.11 3.61 -17.76
N THR A 263 -12.94 3.43 -18.78
CA THR A 263 -14.11 4.29 -18.98
C THR A 263 -15.06 4.11 -17.77
N PRO A 264 -15.18 5.11 -16.88
CA PRO A 264 -16.00 4.98 -15.69
C PRO A 264 -17.47 4.88 -16.08
N LYS A 265 -18.26 4.17 -15.27
CA LYS A 265 -19.71 4.14 -15.48
C LYS A 265 -20.29 5.40 -14.83
N SER A 266 -21.16 6.10 -15.56
CA SER A 266 -21.92 7.20 -14.98
C SER A 266 -22.65 6.72 -13.74
N PHE A 267 -22.36 7.34 -12.60
CA PHE A 267 -23.04 7.11 -11.34
C PHE A 267 -23.46 8.45 -10.75
N VAL A 268 -24.56 8.43 -10.01
CA VAL A 268 -25.03 9.56 -9.23
C VAL A 268 -25.36 9.02 -7.85
N LEU A 269 -24.72 9.58 -6.83
CA LEU A 269 -25.03 9.25 -5.45
C LEU A 269 -26.43 9.79 -5.09
N THR A 270 -27.33 8.90 -4.71
CA THR A 270 -28.70 9.24 -4.28
C THR A 270 -28.91 8.94 -2.80
N GLY A 271 -29.92 9.55 -2.19
CA GLY A 271 -30.38 9.20 -0.85
C GLY A 271 -30.75 7.73 -0.70
N GLU A 272 -31.43 7.16 -1.69
CA GLU A 272 -31.81 5.75 -1.73
C GLU A 272 -30.58 4.83 -1.69
N TYR A 273 -29.58 5.10 -2.55
CA TYR A 273 -28.35 4.32 -2.57
C TYR A 273 -27.57 4.44 -1.26
N LEU A 274 -27.45 5.66 -0.72
CA LEU A 274 -26.75 5.89 0.54
C LEU A 274 -27.45 5.17 1.70
N ARG A 275 -28.79 5.16 1.72
CA ARG A 275 -29.57 4.41 2.70
C ARG A 275 -29.31 2.92 2.62
N GLU A 276 -29.32 2.34 1.42
CA GLU A 276 -29.03 0.92 1.19
C GLU A 276 -27.64 0.59 1.74
N ARG A 277 -26.60 1.34 1.36
CA ARG A 277 -25.22 1.08 1.81
C ARG A 277 -25.01 1.28 3.31
N ILE A 278 -25.67 2.26 3.93
CA ILE A 278 -25.63 2.40 5.41
C ILE A 278 -26.36 1.22 6.07
N SER A 279 -27.46 0.75 5.49
CA SER A 279 -28.20 -0.40 6.00
C SER A 279 -27.38 -1.68 5.90
N ASP A 280 -26.65 -1.89 4.80
CA ASP A 280 -25.68 -2.98 4.62
C ASP A 280 -24.52 -2.89 5.61
N PHE A 281 -24.02 -1.69 5.88
CA PHE A 281 -22.96 -1.49 6.88
C PHE A 281 -23.46 -1.88 8.28
N LEU A 282 -24.67 -1.47 8.66
CA LEU A 282 -25.26 -1.76 9.98
C LEU A 282 -25.71 -3.23 10.12
N ASN A 283 -26.14 -3.86 9.02
CA ASN A 283 -26.64 -5.23 8.96
C ASN A 283 -25.89 -5.99 7.86
N PRO A 284 -24.60 -6.28 8.07
CA PRO A 284 -23.77 -6.88 7.04
C PRO A 284 -24.23 -8.28 6.65
N LYS A 285 -23.88 -8.69 5.44
CA LYS A 285 -24.00 -10.08 4.98
C LYS A 285 -23.15 -11.00 5.85
N GLU A 286 -23.57 -12.26 5.97
CA GLU A 286 -22.79 -13.28 6.66
C GLU A 286 -21.38 -13.41 6.05
N GLY A 287 -20.40 -13.32 6.93
CA GLY A 287 -18.99 -13.54 6.63
C GLY A 287 -18.61 -15.02 6.58
N THR A 288 -17.34 -15.28 6.25
CA THR A 288 -16.73 -16.59 6.48
C THR A 288 -15.90 -16.50 7.75
N VAL A 289 -16.07 -17.38 8.72
CA VAL A 289 -15.27 -17.38 9.94
C VAL A 289 -14.75 -18.77 10.22
N THR A 290 -13.45 -18.96 9.99
CA THR A 290 -12.70 -20.14 10.38
C THR A 290 -11.49 -19.72 11.24
N PRO A 291 -10.83 -20.64 11.96
CA PRO A 291 -9.66 -20.29 12.77
C PRO A 291 -8.51 -19.67 11.96
N ASP A 292 -8.32 -20.10 10.71
CA ASP A 292 -7.18 -19.72 9.87
C ASP A 292 -7.52 -18.66 8.82
N ASP A 293 -8.81 -18.45 8.55
CA ASP A 293 -9.32 -17.56 7.52
C ASP A 293 -10.67 -16.94 7.94
N MET A 294 -10.75 -15.61 7.98
CA MET A 294 -11.96 -14.88 8.33
C MET A 294 -12.23 -13.72 7.38
N GLN A 295 -13.49 -13.53 7.05
CA GLN A 295 -13.99 -12.40 6.31
C GLN A 295 -15.21 -11.83 7.03
N VAL A 296 -15.10 -10.62 7.57
CA VAL A 296 -16.16 -9.95 8.35
C VAL A 296 -16.42 -8.57 7.76
N TYR A 297 -17.67 -8.14 7.70
CA TYR A 297 -18.07 -6.93 6.97
C TYR A 297 -18.72 -5.89 7.89
N GLY A 298 -18.69 -4.62 7.46
CA GLY A 298 -19.48 -3.55 8.06
C GLY A 298 -19.24 -3.36 9.55
N ALA A 299 -20.31 -3.11 10.29
CA ALA A 299 -20.26 -2.80 11.71
C ALA A 299 -19.82 -3.97 12.60
N GLU A 300 -19.86 -5.22 12.10
CA GLU A 300 -19.34 -6.40 12.82
C GLU A 300 -17.81 -6.41 12.91
N VAL A 301 -17.12 -5.66 12.03
CA VAL A 301 -15.67 -5.44 12.14
C VAL A 301 -15.31 -4.80 13.48
N TYR A 302 -16.21 -4.04 14.10
CA TYR A 302 -15.99 -3.48 15.43
C TYR A 302 -15.90 -4.52 16.52
N ASP A 303 -16.72 -5.56 16.44
CA ASP A 303 -16.73 -6.62 17.43
C ASP A 303 -15.39 -7.37 17.39
N MET A 304 -14.86 -7.60 16.18
CA MET A 304 -13.53 -8.19 15.98
C MET A 304 -12.40 -7.37 16.61
N ILE A 305 -12.47 -6.05 16.47
CA ILE A 305 -11.49 -5.13 17.08
C ILE A 305 -11.67 -5.13 18.61
N LEU A 306 -12.90 -5.07 19.12
CA LEU A 306 -13.18 -5.07 20.55
C LEU A 306 -12.70 -6.36 21.24
N GLU A 307 -12.92 -7.53 20.62
CA GLU A 307 -12.42 -8.82 21.13
C GLU A 307 -10.88 -8.80 21.27
N GLU A 308 -10.17 -8.31 20.25
CA GLU A 308 -8.71 -8.23 20.28
C GLU A 308 -8.21 -7.21 21.31
N LEU A 309 -8.87 -6.05 21.42
CA LEU A 309 -8.56 -5.03 22.45
C LEU A 309 -8.76 -5.56 23.87
N LYS A 310 -9.73 -6.45 24.10
CA LYS A 310 -9.99 -7.09 25.40
C LYS A 310 -9.08 -8.28 25.70
N GLY A 311 -8.29 -8.74 24.72
CA GLY A 311 -7.48 -9.94 24.84
C GLY A 311 -8.30 -11.24 24.82
N GLU A 312 -9.49 -11.21 24.22
CA GLU A 312 -10.38 -12.39 24.08
C GLU A 312 -9.92 -13.31 22.93
N THR A 313 -8.94 -12.87 22.13
CA THR A 313 -8.36 -13.60 21.00
C THR A 313 -6.83 -13.51 21.01
N THR A 314 -6.18 -14.45 20.31
CA THR A 314 -4.74 -14.45 20.04
C THR A 314 -4.38 -13.82 18.70
N ARG A 315 -5.37 -13.33 17.94
CA ARG A 315 -5.14 -12.59 16.68
C ARG A 315 -4.34 -11.32 16.98
N GLU A 316 -3.47 -10.96 16.04
CA GLU A 316 -2.64 -9.74 16.10
C GLU A 316 -2.89 -8.91 14.84
N THR A 317 -4.07 -8.32 14.75
CA THR A 317 -4.52 -7.57 13.57
C THR A 317 -4.54 -6.07 13.77
N ILE A 318 -4.58 -5.59 15.01
CA ILE A 318 -4.71 -4.15 15.32
C ILE A 318 -3.35 -3.46 15.25
N ASP A 319 -3.28 -2.42 14.41
CA ASP A 319 -2.20 -1.44 14.42
C ASP A 319 -2.73 -0.02 14.17
N TYR A 320 -1.84 0.96 13.97
CA TYR A 320 -2.24 2.35 13.77
C TYR A 320 -3.13 2.57 12.54
N ARG A 321 -2.98 1.73 11.50
CA ARG A 321 -3.75 1.78 10.26
C ARG A 321 -5.19 1.39 10.50
N THR A 322 -5.46 0.49 11.46
CA THR A 322 -6.82 0.12 11.86
C THR A 322 -7.62 1.36 12.23
N PHE A 323 -7.15 2.16 13.20
CA PHE A 323 -7.87 3.37 13.62
C PHE A 323 -7.81 4.51 12.59
N HIS A 324 -6.78 4.53 11.75
CA HIS A 324 -6.70 5.47 10.64
C HIS A 324 -7.79 5.21 9.59
N LEU A 325 -7.94 3.95 9.17
CA LEU A 325 -8.95 3.50 8.22
C LEU A 325 -10.36 3.76 8.75
N LEU A 326 -10.61 3.46 10.03
CA LEU A 326 -11.91 3.72 10.64
C LEU A 326 -12.28 5.20 10.58
N TRP A 327 -11.33 6.10 10.88
CA TRP A 327 -11.54 7.55 10.76
C TRP A 327 -11.78 7.98 9.30
N GLU A 328 -11.04 7.43 8.33
CA GLU A 328 -11.24 7.73 6.91
C GLU A 328 -12.59 7.25 6.40
N HIS A 329 -13.05 6.08 6.85
CA HIS A 329 -14.40 5.61 6.56
C HIS A 329 -15.46 6.59 7.06
N LYS A 330 -15.37 7.11 8.30
CA LYS A 330 -16.30 8.15 8.78
C LYS A 330 -16.23 9.41 7.93
N LYS A 331 -15.05 9.85 7.53
CA LYS A 331 -14.91 11.00 6.64
C LYS A 331 -15.62 10.78 5.31
N ASN A 332 -15.52 9.59 4.73
CA ASN A 332 -16.17 9.25 3.47
C ASN A 332 -17.69 9.19 3.60
N VAL A 333 -18.22 8.55 4.65
CA VAL A 333 -19.67 8.56 4.92
C VAL A 333 -20.16 10.01 5.11
N TYR A 334 -19.44 10.83 5.88
CA TYR A 334 -19.78 12.23 6.08
C TYR A 334 -19.79 13.05 4.77
N ARG A 335 -18.80 12.82 3.90
CA ARG A 335 -18.73 13.46 2.58
C ARG A 335 -19.95 13.10 1.74
N CYS A 336 -20.31 11.82 1.68
CA CYS A 336 -21.49 11.34 0.96
C CYS A 336 -22.80 11.91 1.54
N LEU A 337 -22.94 11.99 2.87
CA LEU A 337 -24.10 12.62 3.52
C LEU A 337 -24.25 14.09 3.11
N LYS A 338 -23.14 14.84 3.10
CA LYS A 338 -23.14 16.25 2.65
C LYS A 338 -23.53 16.40 1.19
N GLU A 339 -23.03 15.53 0.33
CA GLU A 339 -23.36 15.56 -1.09
C GLU A 339 -24.85 15.31 -1.33
N VAL A 340 -25.41 14.26 -0.71
CA VAL A 340 -26.85 13.96 -0.79
C VAL A 340 -27.68 15.10 -0.19
N GLN A 341 -27.27 15.66 0.95
CA GLN A 341 -27.94 16.83 1.54
C GLN A 341 -27.97 18.02 0.56
N GLN A 342 -26.84 18.36 -0.05
CA GLN A 342 -26.75 19.51 -0.97
C GLN A 342 -27.56 19.29 -2.25
N ARG A 343 -27.60 18.05 -2.75
CA ARG A 343 -28.27 17.69 -4.01
C ARG A 343 -29.78 17.52 -3.84
N GLU A 344 -30.21 16.82 -2.79
CA GLU A 344 -31.59 16.36 -2.62
C GLU A 344 -32.32 17.07 -1.46
N GLY A 345 -31.61 17.67 -0.50
CA GLY A 345 -32.22 18.40 0.62
C GLY A 345 -32.97 17.51 1.62
N ILE A 346 -32.82 16.19 1.53
CA ILE A 346 -33.57 15.20 2.31
C ILE A 346 -32.95 14.89 3.68
N ILE A 347 -31.69 15.26 3.91
CA ILE A 347 -30.99 15.03 5.19
C ILE A 347 -30.91 16.34 5.97
N SER A 348 -31.36 16.32 7.22
CA SER A 348 -31.32 17.52 8.06
C SER A 348 -29.88 17.95 8.42
N GLU A 349 -29.68 19.27 8.55
CA GLU A 349 -28.40 19.82 9.03
C GLU A 349 -28.02 19.28 10.41
N GLU A 350 -29.01 18.97 11.25
CA GLU A 350 -28.80 18.37 12.56
C GLU A 350 -28.16 16.98 12.46
N LEU A 351 -28.68 16.08 11.60
CA LEU A 351 -28.10 14.74 11.43
C LEU A 351 -26.69 14.80 10.84
N VAL A 352 -26.45 15.67 9.85
CA VAL A 352 -25.11 15.88 9.30
C VAL A 352 -24.15 16.39 10.39
N ALA A 353 -24.59 17.32 11.25
CA ALA A 353 -23.80 17.80 12.38
C ALA A 353 -23.56 16.71 13.45
N LYS A 354 -24.55 15.84 13.73
CA LYS A 354 -24.37 14.67 14.61
C LYS A 354 -23.32 13.72 14.04
N TYR A 355 -23.36 13.42 12.74
CA TYR A 355 -22.38 12.52 12.12
C TYR A 355 -20.97 13.13 12.06
N GLN A 356 -20.83 14.46 11.90
CA GLN A 356 -19.53 15.13 12.05
C GLN A 356 -18.91 14.90 13.43
N LYS A 357 -19.71 14.79 14.50
CA LYS A 357 -19.21 14.45 15.85
C LYS A 357 -18.65 13.02 15.90
N VAL A 358 -19.23 12.08 15.14
CA VAL A 358 -18.69 10.71 14.97
C VAL A 358 -17.31 10.79 14.31
N VAL A 359 -17.17 11.53 13.21
CA VAL A 359 -15.88 11.72 12.52
C VAL A 359 -14.81 12.24 13.49
N ASN A 360 -15.16 13.27 14.29
CA ASN A 360 -14.25 13.86 15.27
C ASN A 360 -13.91 12.90 16.41
N GLY A 361 -14.85 12.05 16.83
CA GLY A 361 -14.65 11.00 17.81
C GLY A 361 -13.60 9.98 17.37
N PHE A 362 -13.74 9.44 16.16
CA PHE A 362 -12.77 8.51 15.58
C PHE A 362 -11.41 9.17 15.29
N GLN A 363 -11.37 10.45 14.93
CA GLN A 363 -10.12 11.21 14.83
C GLN A 363 -9.40 11.28 16.18
N GLY A 364 -10.15 11.59 17.25
CA GLY A 364 -9.64 11.62 18.62
C GLY A 364 -9.09 10.26 19.04
N LEU A 365 -9.85 9.18 18.82
CA LEU A 365 -9.42 7.81 19.07
C LEU A 365 -8.10 7.48 18.35
N ARG A 366 -8.01 7.77 17.05
CA ARG A 366 -6.78 7.60 16.26
C ARG A 366 -5.59 8.31 16.90
N ILE A 367 -5.76 9.57 17.33
CA ILE A 367 -4.68 10.35 17.96
C ILE A 367 -4.29 9.77 19.32
N VAL A 368 -5.25 9.33 20.14
CA VAL A 368 -4.96 8.73 21.45
C VAL A 368 -4.23 7.41 21.26
N TYR A 369 -4.70 6.54 20.36
CA TYR A 369 -4.03 5.28 20.05
C TYR A 369 -2.59 5.51 19.60
N MET A 370 -2.34 6.40 18.64
CA MET A 370 -0.98 6.71 18.17
C MET A 370 -0.05 7.16 19.31
N LYS A 371 -0.57 7.94 20.27
CA LYS A 371 0.21 8.38 21.44
C LYS A 371 0.51 7.24 22.42
N GLU A 372 -0.52 6.47 22.78
CA GLU A 372 -0.42 5.39 23.79
C GLU A 372 0.37 4.19 23.29
N ALA A 373 0.33 3.94 21.99
CA ALA A 373 1.17 2.96 21.31
C ALA A 373 2.67 3.22 21.43
N GLY A 374 3.09 4.37 21.97
CA GLY A 374 4.48 4.79 22.01
C GLY A 374 5.08 4.88 20.60
N ILE A 375 4.22 5.06 19.58
CA ILE A 375 4.63 5.16 18.19
C ILE A 375 5.36 6.49 18.02
N THR A 376 6.67 6.45 18.24
CA THR A 376 7.57 7.52 17.82
C THR A 376 7.76 7.46 16.31
N GLU A 377 8.09 8.59 15.68
CA GLU A 377 8.34 8.65 14.22
C GLU A 377 9.34 7.57 13.76
N ARG A 378 10.34 7.24 14.57
CA ARG A 378 11.37 6.21 14.26
C ARG A 378 10.84 4.78 14.26
N LEU A 379 9.83 4.49 15.06
CA LEU A 379 9.30 3.14 15.25
C LEU A 379 8.39 2.74 14.08
N ILE A 380 7.56 3.66 13.58
CA ILE A 380 6.78 3.51 12.32
C ILE A 380 7.67 3.03 11.16
N ARG A 381 8.92 3.55 11.09
CA ARG A 381 9.88 3.33 10.00
C ARG A 381 10.45 1.91 9.90
N THR A 382 10.53 1.16 11.02
CA THR A 382 11.39 -0.04 11.09
C THR A 382 10.67 -1.35 11.34
N LYS A 383 9.39 -1.33 11.74
CA LYS A 383 8.61 -2.54 12.01
C LYS A 383 7.22 -2.45 11.40
N LYS A 384 6.90 -3.40 10.51
CA LYS A 384 5.66 -3.44 9.73
C LYS A 384 4.38 -3.76 10.52
N VAL A 385 4.50 -4.08 11.81
CA VAL A 385 3.37 -4.32 12.70
C VAL A 385 3.80 -3.84 14.08
N HIS A 386 3.08 -2.87 14.63
CA HIS A 386 3.27 -2.50 16.03
C HIS A 386 2.30 -3.32 16.84
N LYS A 387 2.83 -4.34 17.49
CA LYS A 387 2.17 -4.98 18.60
C LYS A 387 2.16 -3.99 19.76
N ILE A 388 0.99 -3.57 20.21
CA ILE A 388 0.86 -2.88 21.49
C ILE A 388 0.30 -3.90 22.46
N CYS A 389 1.19 -4.56 23.19
CA CYS A 389 0.78 -5.35 24.34
C CYS A 389 0.22 -4.41 25.42
N GLY A 390 -0.97 -4.70 25.92
CA GLY A 390 -1.56 -3.99 27.06
C GLY A 390 -2.20 -2.66 26.65
N LEU A 391 -3.26 -2.73 25.84
CA LEU A 391 -4.12 -1.58 25.61
C LEU A 391 -4.77 -1.14 26.92
N ASN A 392 -4.65 0.15 27.22
CA ASN A 392 -5.27 0.79 28.37
C ASN A 392 -6.80 0.72 28.21
N GLU A 393 -7.53 0.41 29.30
CA GLU A 393 -9.01 0.42 29.38
C GLU A 393 -9.61 1.65 28.70
N ARG A 394 -8.90 2.78 28.74
CA ARG A 394 -9.26 4.02 28.06
C ARG A 394 -9.50 3.89 26.55
N ILE A 395 -8.66 3.19 25.79
CA ILE A 395 -8.85 3.04 24.33
C ILE A 395 -10.12 2.22 24.06
N LEU A 396 -10.31 1.15 24.81
CA LEU A 396 -11.49 0.30 24.74
C LEU A 396 -12.76 1.10 25.02
N GLU A 397 -12.79 1.87 26.10
CA GLU A 397 -13.92 2.74 26.48
C GLU A 397 -14.23 3.79 25.41
N ILE A 398 -13.21 4.48 24.88
CA ILE A 398 -13.39 5.47 23.83
C ILE A 398 -13.94 4.80 22.57
N PHE A 399 -13.36 3.68 22.16
CA PHE A 399 -13.78 2.98 20.95
C PHE A 399 -15.21 2.49 21.04
N GLN A 400 -15.57 1.81 22.14
CA GLN A 400 -16.94 1.34 22.36
C GLN A 400 -17.94 2.51 22.35
N ARG A 401 -17.63 3.63 23.02
CA ARG A 401 -18.48 4.83 23.00
C ARG A 401 -18.69 5.40 21.60
N GLU A 402 -17.62 5.52 20.80
CA GLU A 402 -17.75 6.09 19.45
C GLU A 402 -18.43 5.14 18.47
N VAL A 403 -18.29 3.81 18.64
CA VAL A 403 -19.03 2.79 17.90
C VAL A 403 -20.53 2.88 18.19
N GLU A 404 -20.93 2.92 19.46
CA GLU A 404 -22.35 3.05 19.83
C GLU A 404 -22.95 4.36 19.33
N ARG A 405 -22.19 5.47 19.45
CA ARG A 405 -22.61 6.76 18.89
C ARG A 405 -22.82 6.67 17.38
N GLU A 406 -21.90 6.05 16.65
CA GLU A 406 -22.05 5.91 15.20
C GLU A 406 -23.30 5.10 14.86
N LYS A 407 -23.44 3.91 15.45
CA LYS A 407 -24.58 3.01 15.17
C LYS A 407 -25.91 3.74 15.38
N ALA A 408 -26.04 4.49 16.48
CA ALA A 408 -27.25 5.28 16.75
C ALA A 408 -27.50 6.36 15.69
N VAL A 409 -26.49 7.15 15.31
CA VAL A 409 -26.65 8.21 14.31
C VAL A 409 -26.94 7.65 12.92
N LEU A 410 -26.31 6.54 12.53
CA LEU A 410 -26.58 5.87 11.26
C LEU A 410 -28.01 5.30 11.20
N GLN A 411 -28.53 4.79 12.32
CA GLN A 411 -29.93 4.36 12.40
C GLN A 411 -30.90 5.52 12.19
N GLU A 412 -30.64 6.69 12.80
CA GLU A 412 -31.42 7.91 12.56
C GLU A 412 -31.38 8.32 11.07
N ILE A 413 -30.20 8.28 10.44
CA ILE A 413 -30.02 8.60 9.02
C ILE A 413 -30.81 7.65 8.11
N VAL A 414 -30.78 6.34 8.38
CA VAL A 414 -31.54 5.34 7.60
C VAL A 414 -33.05 5.60 7.68
N ILE A 415 -33.54 6.13 8.80
CA ILE A 415 -34.96 6.49 8.97
C ILE A 415 -35.29 7.77 8.19
N GLU A 416 -34.42 8.78 8.19
CA GLU A 416 -34.64 10.06 7.49
C GLU A 416 -34.55 9.91 5.96
N LEU A 417 -33.71 9.00 5.47
CA LEU A 417 -33.61 8.66 4.04
C LEU A 417 -34.76 7.76 3.52
N ARG A 418 -35.86 7.61 4.28
CA ARG A 418 -37.09 6.93 3.85
C ARG A 418 -38.03 7.88 3.14
#